data_AF-A0AAV0ZSA9-F1
#
_entry.id   AF-A0AAV0ZSA9-F1
#
_cell.length_a   1.000
_cell.length_b   1.000
_cell.length_c   1.000
_cell.angle_alpha   90.00
_cell.angle_beta   90.00
_cell.angle_gamma   90.00
#
_symmetry.space_group_name_H-M   'P 1'
#
loop_
_entity.id
_entity.type
_entity.pdbx_description
1 polymer ?
#
loop_
_entity_poly.entity_id
_entity_poly.type
_entity_poly.pdbx_seq_one_letter_code
_entity_poly.pdbx_strand_id
1 'polypeptide(L)'
;MQSLQEKASEWSGVETDHAFAIDDTNLFQKLGIQTFINLSTNFYNRVYDDEEEWFRSIFAKSDKEKAIQNQYEFLVQRMGGPSLYSQTRGHPALIARHRPFPVTHEAAKRWLCHMQQALDNTSDIDQDSKIMLINFFSHTAYFLVAGVEQKNQSLHPCKDAPGRHPCKNF
;
A
#
# COMPACT_ATOMS: atom_id res chain seq x y z
N MET A 1 0.83 3.82 23.25
CA MET A 1 0.80 2.94 22.06
C MET A 1 1.51 3.67 20.95
N GLN A 2 2.45 3.02 20.28
CA GLN A 2 3.12 3.53 19.09
C GLN A 2 2.07 3.81 17.99
N SER A 3 2.20 4.94 17.30
CA SER A 3 1.37 5.34 16.17
C SER A 3 1.59 4.43 14.95
N LEU A 4 0.66 4.47 13.99
CA LEU A 4 0.82 3.71 12.75
C LEU A 4 2.02 4.16 11.91
N GLN A 5 2.37 5.45 11.95
CA GLN A 5 3.52 5.97 11.22
C GLN A 5 4.83 5.49 11.85
N GLU A 6 4.95 5.55 13.18
CA GLU A 6 6.15 5.04 13.87
C GLU A 6 6.36 3.53 13.64
N LYS A 7 5.29 2.73 13.61
CA LYS A 7 5.39 1.31 13.24
C LYS A 7 5.83 1.11 11.79
N ALA A 8 5.29 1.91 10.88
CA ALA A 8 5.66 1.86 9.48
C ALA A 8 7.14 2.18 9.29
N SER A 9 7.66 3.21 9.96
CA SER A 9 9.09 3.54 9.92
C SER A 9 9.96 2.42 10.49
N GLU A 10 9.62 1.89 11.66
CA GLU A 10 10.36 0.78 12.29
C GLU A 10 10.42 -0.46 11.37
N TRP A 11 9.31 -0.84 10.76
CA TRP A 11 9.25 -2.07 9.95
C TRP A 11 9.79 -1.91 8.54
N SER A 12 9.67 -0.72 7.96
CA SER A 12 10.18 -0.42 6.62
C SER A 12 11.67 -0.05 6.61
N GLY A 13 12.19 0.45 7.74
CA GLY A 13 13.50 1.11 7.81
C GLY A 13 13.52 2.48 7.11
N VAL A 14 12.35 3.05 6.80
CA VAL A 14 12.21 4.35 6.14
C VAL A 14 11.59 5.35 7.10
N GLU A 15 12.33 6.39 7.44
CA GLU A 15 11.82 7.49 8.26
C GLU A 15 10.66 8.21 7.56
N THR A 16 9.73 8.74 8.34
CA THR A 16 8.51 9.38 7.82
C THR A 16 8.82 10.57 6.90
N ASP A 17 9.87 11.35 7.20
CA ASP A 17 10.33 12.46 6.37
C ASP A 17 10.84 11.97 5.01
N HIS A 18 11.67 10.93 4.97
CA HIS A 18 12.13 10.31 3.72
C HIS A 18 10.98 9.70 2.90
N ALA A 19 9.97 9.14 3.56
CA ALA A 19 8.80 8.58 2.90
C ALA A 19 7.94 9.66 2.21
N PHE A 20 7.92 10.87 2.76
CA PHE A 20 7.11 11.98 2.26
C PHE A 20 7.92 13.09 1.57
N ALA A 21 9.22 12.88 1.33
CA ALA A 21 10.04 13.74 0.47
C ALA A 21 9.47 13.88 -0.96
N ILE A 22 8.56 12.99 -1.37
CA ILE A 22 7.73 13.15 -2.58
C ILE A 22 6.92 14.46 -2.60
N ASP A 23 6.71 15.12 -1.47
CA ASP A 23 6.01 16.40 -1.35
C ASP A 23 6.90 17.62 -1.65
N ASP A 24 8.22 17.45 -1.64
CA ASP A 24 9.19 18.52 -1.89
C ASP A 24 9.35 18.81 -3.39
N THR A 25 8.80 17.96 -4.26
CA THR A 25 8.87 18.08 -5.72
C THR A 25 7.56 17.63 -6.35
N ASN A 26 7.08 18.36 -7.36
CA ASN A 26 5.95 17.89 -8.16
C ASN A 26 6.42 16.80 -9.14
N LEU A 27 6.44 15.56 -8.66
CA LEU A 27 6.86 14.39 -9.45
C LEU A 27 5.95 14.15 -10.66
N PHE A 28 4.68 14.55 -10.61
CA PHE A 28 3.80 14.50 -11.78
C PHE A 28 4.26 15.43 -12.91
N GLN A 29 4.62 16.67 -12.59
CA GLN A 29 5.17 17.61 -13.58
C GLN A 29 6.52 17.12 -14.14
N LYS A 30 7.34 16.49 -13.29
CA LYS A 30 8.64 15.94 -13.69
C LYS A 30 8.54 14.73 -14.61
N LEU A 31 7.66 13.78 -14.28
CA LEU A 31 7.60 12.46 -14.91
C LEU A 31 6.49 12.33 -15.96
N GLY A 32 5.44 13.13 -15.87
CA GLY A 32 4.27 13.06 -16.74
C GLY A 32 3.38 11.84 -16.49
N ILE A 33 2.14 11.90 -17.00
CA ILE A 33 1.12 10.86 -16.75
C ILE A 33 1.51 9.49 -17.31
N GLN A 34 2.16 9.44 -18.48
CA GLN A 34 2.48 8.19 -19.15
C GLN A 34 3.43 7.34 -18.32
N THR A 35 4.34 7.96 -17.58
CA THR A 35 5.29 7.28 -16.69
C THR A 35 4.56 6.53 -15.57
N PHE A 36 3.53 7.12 -14.96
CA PHE A 36 2.73 6.44 -13.93
C PHE A 36 1.89 5.30 -14.50
N ILE A 37 1.34 5.47 -15.71
CA ILE A 37 0.62 4.40 -16.41
C ILE A 37 1.57 3.23 -16.69
N ASN A 38 2.76 3.51 -17.22
CA ASN A 38 3.78 2.51 -17.53
C ASN A 38 4.24 1.77 -16.26
N LEU A 39 4.54 2.52 -15.19
CA LEU A 39 4.95 1.96 -13.91
C LEU A 39 3.89 1.01 -13.34
N SER A 40 2.63 1.45 -13.25
CA SER A 40 1.54 0.61 -12.72
C SER A 40 1.24 -0.60 -13.62
N THR A 41 1.35 -0.45 -14.94
CA THR A 41 1.18 -1.56 -15.89
C THR A 41 2.30 -2.60 -15.70
N ASN A 42 3.56 -2.16 -15.64
CA ASN A 42 4.71 -3.05 -15.42
C ASN A 42 4.58 -3.78 -14.07
N PHE A 43 4.24 -3.03 -13.01
CA PHE A 43 4.00 -3.57 -11.69
C PHE A 43 2.91 -4.66 -11.69
N TYR A 44 1.73 -4.38 -12.24
CA TYR A 44 0.64 -5.37 -12.23
C TYR A 44 0.85 -6.51 -13.22
N ASN A 45 1.62 -6.35 -14.30
CA ASN A 45 2.04 -7.50 -15.09
C ASN A 45 2.77 -8.51 -14.20
N ARG A 46 3.75 -8.05 -13.41
CA ARG A 46 4.50 -8.91 -12.49
C ARG A 46 3.63 -9.53 -11.39
N VAL A 47 2.70 -8.77 -10.82
CA VAL A 47 1.78 -9.27 -9.79
C VAL A 47 0.87 -10.38 -10.32
N TYR A 48 0.29 -10.19 -11.51
CA TYR A 48 -0.64 -11.18 -12.08
C TYR A 48 0.09 -12.39 -12.70
N ASP A 49 1.36 -12.24 -13.06
CA ASP A 49 2.21 -13.32 -13.55
C ASP A 49 3.06 -13.96 -12.43
N ASP A 50 2.82 -13.59 -11.16
CA ASP A 50 3.57 -14.12 -10.02
C ASP A 50 3.37 -15.65 -9.85
N GLU A 51 4.48 -16.39 -9.84
CA GLU A 51 4.52 -17.84 -9.63
C GLU A 51 4.07 -18.25 -8.22
N GLU A 52 4.19 -17.35 -7.24
CA GLU A 52 3.78 -17.56 -5.86
C GLU A 52 2.25 -17.45 -5.72
N GLU A 53 1.56 -18.61 -5.73
CA GLU A 53 0.09 -18.67 -5.68
C GLU A 53 -0.50 -17.96 -4.45
N TRP A 54 0.18 -18.03 -3.29
CA TRP A 54 -0.27 -17.35 -2.07
C TRP A 54 -0.36 -15.83 -2.23
N PHE A 55 0.52 -15.22 -3.04
CA PHE A 55 0.51 -13.79 -3.30
C PHE A 55 -0.44 -13.46 -4.46
N ARG A 56 -0.35 -14.20 -5.58
CA ARG A 56 -1.19 -13.97 -6.75
C ARG A 56 -2.68 -14.11 -6.44
N SER A 57 -3.06 -15.05 -5.57
CA SER A 57 -4.44 -15.28 -5.16
C SER A 57 -5.07 -14.10 -4.40
N ILE A 58 -4.27 -13.22 -3.78
CA ILE A 58 -4.74 -11.96 -3.16
C ILE A 58 -5.47 -11.09 -4.21
N PHE A 59 -5.02 -11.13 -5.46
CA PHE A 59 -5.52 -10.32 -6.56
C PHE A 59 -6.56 -11.05 -7.43
N ALA A 60 -6.84 -12.34 -7.19
CA ALA A 60 -7.65 -13.17 -8.10
C ALA A 60 -9.10 -12.68 -8.36
N LYS A 61 -9.67 -11.88 -7.44
CA LYS A 61 -11.00 -11.27 -7.59
C LYS A 61 -10.96 -9.86 -8.17
N SER A 62 -9.77 -9.34 -8.42
CA SER A 62 -9.57 -8.01 -9.00
C SER A 62 -9.38 -8.15 -10.51
N ASP A 63 -9.98 -7.23 -11.24
CA ASP A 63 -9.72 -7.04 -12.66
C ASP A 63 -8.39 -6.29 -12.81
N LYS A 64 -7.48 -6.81 -13.64
CA LYS A 64 -6.10 -6.33 -13.78
C LYS A 64 -6.07 -4.89 -14.27
N GLU A 65 -6.84 -4.59 -15.31
CA GLU A 65 -6.91 -3.29 -15.95
C GLU A 65 -7.47 -2.25 -14.97
N LYS A 66 -8.51 -2.59 -14.20
CA LYS A 66 -9.01 -1.73 -13.12
C LYS A 66 -8.01 -1.55 -11.99
N ALA A 67 -7.23 -2.57 -11.64
CA ALA A 67 -6.20 -2.45 -10.61
C ALA A 67 -5.09 -1.48 -11.05
N ILE A 68 -4.64 -1.61 -12.31
CA ILE A 68 -3.71 -0.67 -12.95
C ILE A 68 -4.28 0.74 -12.90
N GLN A 69 -5.53 0.93 -13.33
CA GLN A 69 -6.21 2.23 -13.31
C GLN A 69 -6.24 2.86 -11.92
N ASN A 70 -6.72 2.10 -10.93
CA ASN A 70 -6.82 2.59 -9.57
C ASN A 70 -5.45 3.02 -9.02
N GLN A 71 -4.38 2.28 -9.35
CA GLN A 71 -3.05 2.59 -8.86
C GLN A 71 -2.50 3.85 -9.53
N TYR A 72 -2.46 3.93 -10.87
CA TYR A 72 -1.87 5.12 -11.50
C TYR A 72 -2.67 6.39 -11.20
N GLU A 73 -4.01 6.31 -11.10
CA GLU A 73 -4.83 7.48 -10.74
C GLU A 73 -4.51 7.96 -9.32
N PHE A 74 -4.29 7.03 -8.38
CA PHE A 74 -3.85 7.35 -7.03
C PHE A 74 -2.46 8.00 -7.04
N LEU A 75 -1.51 7.44 -7.78
CA LEU A 75 -0.16 7.97 -7.87
C LEU A 75 -0.14 9.35 -8.52
N VAL A 76 -0.81 9.54 -9.66
CA VAL A 76 -0.94 10.84 -10.32
C VAL A 76 -1.46 11.88 -9.33
N GLN A 77 -2.53 11.58 -8.61
CA GLN A 77 -3.08 12.50 -7.60
C GLN A 77 -2.10 12.74 -6.44
N ARG A 78 -1.45 11.69 -5.92
CA ARG A 78 -0.55 11.81 -4.75
C ARG A 78 0.75 12.54 -5.10
N MET A 79 1.19 12.48 -6.35
CA MET A 79 2.47 13.00 -6.82
C MET A 79 2.36 14.40 -7.44
N GLY A 80 1.27 15.13 -7.17
CA GLY A 80 1.09 16.53 -7.58
C GLY A 80 0.33 16.76 -8.88
N GLY A 81 -0.29 15.71 -9.43
CA GLY A 81 -1.14 15.77 -10.62
C GLY A 81 -2.63 15.99 -10.32
N PRO A 82 -3.51 15.89 -11.34
CA PRO A 82 -4.95 16.04 -11.16
C PRO A 82 -5.54 14.97 -10.24
N SER A 83 -6.67 15.30 -9.60
CA SER A 83 -7.36 14.45 -8.61
C SER A 83 -8.18 13.30 -9.21
N LEU A 84 -7.60 12.57 -10.17
CA LEU A 84 -8.29 11.52 -10.94
C LEU A 84 -8.90 10.45 -10.03
N TYR A 85 -8.14 9.96 -9.05
CA TYR A 85 -8.62 8.93 -8.12
C TYR A 85 -9.82 9.42 -7.30
N SER A 86 -9.73 10.63 -6.74
CA SER A 86 -10.81 11.18 -5.91
C SER A 86 -12.07 11.46 -6.72
N GLN A 87 -11.95 11.84 -7.99
CA GLN A 87 -13.09 12.06 -8.88
C GLN A 87 -13.88 10.77 -9.13
N THR A 88 -13.20 9.64 -9.25
CA THR A 88 -13.82 8.35 -9.57
C THR A 88 -14.19 7.54 -8.31
N ARG A 89 -13.42 7.66 -7.22
CA ARG A 89 -13.51 6.78 -6.04
C ARG A 89 -13.68 7.49 -4.71
N GLY A 90 -13.62 8.82 -4.68
CA GLY A 90 -13.57 9.61 -3.45
C GLY A 90 -12.26 9.40 -2.68
N HIS A 91 -12.31 9.53 -1.35
CA HIS A 91 -11.10 9.50 -0.52
C HIS A 91 -10.27 8.21 -0.70
N PRO A 92 -8.92 8.29 -0.79
CA PRO A 92 -8.05 7.11 -0.92
C PRO A 92 -8.27 6.06 0.17
N ALA A 93 -8.30 6.47 1.44
CA ALA A 93 -8.67 5.64 2.59
C ALA A 93 -7.98 4.25 2.58
N LEU A 94 -6.66 4.23 2.35
CA LEU A 94 -5.94 3.02 1.95
C LEU A 94 -6.15 1.86 2.93
N ILE A 95 -6.03 2.06 4.24
CA ILE A 95 -6.25 1.00 5.25
C ILE A 95 -7.65 0.37 5.09
N ALA A 96 -8.70 1.19 4.96
CA ALA A 96 -10.07 0.69 4.87
C ALA A 96 -10.29 -0.13 3.59
N ARG A 97 -9.69 0.30 2.47
CA ARG A 97 -9.77 -0.40 1.18
C ARG A 97 -8.91 -1.66 1.12
N HIS A 98 -7.85 -1.74 1.93
CA HIS A 98 -6.97 -2.90 1.99
C HIS A 98 -7.37 -3.94 3.06
N ARG A 99 -8.29 -3.59 3.98
CA ARG A 99 -8.83 -4.49 5.01
C ARG A 99 -9.34 -5.85 4.49
N PRO A 100 -9.98 -5.97 3.31
CA PRO A 100 -10.43 -7.27 2.81
C PRO A 100 -9.30 -8.24 2.41
N PHE A 101 -8.05 -7.79 2.35
CA PHE A 101 -6.91 -8.56 1.87
C PHE A 101 -5.97 -8.95 3.03
N PRO A 102 -5.26 -10.08 2.92
CA PRO A 102 -4.24 -10.47 3.88
C PRO A 102 -2.95 -9.65 3.67
N VAL A 103 -2.92 -8.41 4.17
CA VAL A 103 -1.76 -7.51 4.09
C VAL A 103 -0.76 -7.84 5.20
N THR A 104 -0.03 -8.94 5.03
CA THR A 104 1.02 -9.39 5.96
C THR A 104 2.37 -8.73 5.66
N HIS A 105 3.34 -8.87 6.57
CA HIS A 105 4.73 -8.49 6.33
C HIS A 105 5.31 -9.18 5.07
N GLU A 106 4.96 -10.44 4.84
CA GLU A 106 5.41 -11.20 3.67
C GLU A 106 4.79 -10.67 2.37
N ALA A 107 3.48 -10.38 2.38
CA ALA A 107 2.79 -9.76 1.27
C ALA A 107 3.37 -8.37 0.93
N ALA A 108 3.69 -7.56 1.95
CA ALA A 108 4.34 -6.26 1.76
C ALA A 108 5.70 -6.40 1.08
N LYS A 109 6.56 -7.34 1.53
CA LYS A 109 7.86 -7.62 0.90
C LYS A 109 7.72 -8.06 -0.55
N ARG A 110 6.78 -8.98 -0.85
CA ARG A 110 6.57 -9.46 -2.22
C ARG A 110 6.05 -8.36 -3.14
N TRP A 111 5.13 -7.53 -2.65
CA TRP A 111 4.64 -6.34 -3.37
C TRP A 111 5.78 -5.37 -3.67
N LEU A 112 6.63 -5.08 -2.69
CA LEU A 112 7.78 -4.17 -2.86
C LEU A 112 8.83 -4.72 -3.82
N CYS A 113 9.05 -6.04 -3.86
CA CYS A 113 9.91 -6.69 -4.84
C CYS A 113 9.44 -6.39 -6.27
N HIS A 114 8.15 -6.56 -6.55
CA HIS A 114 7.58 -6.25 -7.87
C HIS A 114 7.65 -4.76 -8.20
N MET A 115 7.40 -3.89 -7.22
CA MET A 115 7.48 -2.44 -7.42
C MET A 115 8.91 -1.97 -7.68
N GLN A 116 9.90 -2.50 -6.95
CA GLN A 116 11.31 -2.22 -7.21
C GLN A 116 11.69 -2.62 -8.64
N GLN A 117 11.35 -3.83 -9.06
CA GLN A 117 11.60 -4.28 -10.43
C GLN A 117 10.87 -3.41 -11.48
N ALA A 118 9.66 -2.93 -11.18
CA ALA A 118 8.93 -2.04 -12.07
C ALA A 118 9.59 -0.66 -12.18
N LEU A 119 10.08 -0.10 -11.06
CA LEU A 119 10.87 1.14 -11.03
C LEU A 119 12.19 0.99 -11.81
N ASP A 120 12.89 -0.12 -11.62
CA ASP A 120 14.16 -0.40 -12.32
C ASP A 120 13.96 -0.45 -13.84
N ASN A 121 12.84 -1.03 -14.29
CA ASN A 121 12.51 -1.20 -15.71
C ASN A 121 11.69 -0.04 -16.33
N THR A 122 11.41 1.02 -15.60
CA THR A 122 10.76 2.22 -16.15
C THR A 122 11.82 3.29 -16.38
N SER A 123 12.27 3.43 -17.64
CA SER A 123 13.38 4.31 -18.04
C SER A 123 13.11 5.79 -17.82
N ASP A 124 11.85 6.19 -17.84
CA ASP A 124 11.43 7.60 -17.75
C ASP A 124 11.49 8.14 -16.31
N ILE A 125 11.85 7.30 -15.33
CA ILE A 125 12.02 7.69 -13.93
C ILE A 125 13.51 7.85 -13.65
N ASP A 126 13.94 9.07 -13.32
CA ASP A 126 15.31 9.34 -12.90
C ASP A 126 15.62 8.76 -11.51
N GLN A 127 16.91 8.62 -11.20
CA GLN A 127 17.36 7.93 -9.98
C GLN A 127 16.83 8.58 -8.68
N ASP A 128 16.79 9.91 -8.61
CA ASP A 128 16.30 10.62 -7.42
C ASP A 128 14.80 10.37 -7.23
N SER A 129 14.04 10.42 -8.32
CA SER A 129 12.61 10.07 -8.32
C SER A 129 12.38 8.60 -7.92
N LYS A 130 13.23 7.66 -8.36
CA LYS A 130 13.13 6.24 -7.95
C LYS A 130 13.33 6.10 -6.44
N ILE A 131 14.28 6.81 -5.85
CA ILE A 131 14.56 6.79 -4.41
C ILE A 131 13.35 7.34 -3.63
N MET A 132 12.81 8.49 -4.05
CA MET A 132 11.62 9.08 -3.42
C MET A 132 10.41 8.13 -3.49
N LEU A 133 10.17 7.52 -4.66
CA LEU A 133 9.06 6.58 -4.86
C LEU A 133 9.21 5.31 -4.03
N ILE A 134 10.39 4.68 -4.01
CA ILE A 134 10.58 3.44 -3.24
C ILE A 134 10.50 3.70 -1.73
N ASN A 135 10.97 4.85 -1.25
CA ASN A 135 10.80 5.25 0.15
C ASN A 135 9.32 5.39 0.52
N PHE A 136 8.57 6.14 -0.29
CA PHE A 136 7.13 6.29 -0.13
C PHE A 136 6.40 4.94 -0.13
N PHE A 137 6.71 4.07 -1.09
CA PHE A 137 6.09 2.76 -1.21
C PHE A 137 6.43 1.84 -0.04
N SER A 138 7.69 1.77 0.36
CA SER A 138 8.15 0.92 1.46
C SER A 138 7.46 1.32 2.76
N HIS A 139 7.48 2.60 3.09
CA HIS A 139 6.80 3.11 4.27
C HIS A 139 5.28 2.85 4.21
N THR A 140 4.64 3.16 3.08
CA THR A 140 3.19 2.99 2.94
C THR A 140 2.76 1.52 3.00
N ALA A 141 3.55 0.59 2.46
CA ALA A 141 3.26 -0.84 2.53
C ALA A 141 3.20 -1.31 3.99
N TYR A 142 4.17 -0.94 4.82
CA TYR A 142 4.17 -1.31 6.24
C TYR A 142 3.17 -0.50 7.08
N PHE A 143 2.81 0.73 6.67
CA PHE A 143 1.68 1.45 7.24
C PHE A 143 0.35 0.69 7.03
N LEU A 144 0.17 0.05 5.86
CA LEU A 144 -0.99 -0.81 5.61
C LEU A 144 -0.97 -2.07 6.46
N VAL A 145 0.19 -2.73 6.59
CA VAL A 145 0.35 -3.88 7.49
C VAL A 145 -0.09 -3.49 8.90
N ALA A 146 0.47 -2.42 9.46
CA ALA A 146 0.17 -1.95 10.81
C ALA A 146 -1.32 -1.59 10.98
N GLY A 147 -1.90 -0.90 9.98
CA GLY A 147 -3.30 -0.46 10.01
C GLY A 147 -4.30 -1.61 9.91
N VAL A 148 -4.02 -2.59 9.04
CA VAL A 148 -4.88 -3.78 8.88
C VAL A 148 -4.79 -4.68 10.12
N GLU A 149 -3.59 -4.89 10.67
CA GLU A 149 -3.40 -5.63 11.93
C GLU A 149 -4.18 -5.00 13.09
N GLN A 150 -4.06 -3.68 13.29
CA GLN A 150 -4.77 -2.98 14.37
C GLN A 150 -6.29 -3.10 14.22
N LYS A 151 -6.83 -2.97 13.00
CA LYS A 151 -8.26 -3.12 12.75
C LYS A 151 -8.75 -4.55 12.99
N ASN A 152 -7.96 -5.55 12.62
CA ASN A 152 -8.32 -6.96 12.87
C ASN A 152 -8.30 -7.29 14.37
N GLN A 153 -7.36 -6.73 15.14
CA GLN A 153 -7.35 -6.84 16.60
C GLN A 153 -8.57 -6.18 17.24
N SER A 154 -9.03 -5.02 16.73
CA SER A 154 -10.22 -4.33 17.24
C SER A 154 -11.54 -5.08 17.00
N LEU A 155 -11.57 -6.00 16.02
CA LEU A 155 -12.73 -6.86 15.73
C LEU A 155 -12.74 -8.15 16.57
N HIS A 156 -11.62 -8.46 17.22
CA HIS A 156 -11.49 -9.57 18.17
C HIS A 156 -11.10 -9.07 19.57
N PRO A 157 -11.96 -8.29 20.27
CA PRO A 157 -11.75 -8.05 21.68
C PRO A 157 -11.98 -9.37 22.43
N CYS A 158 -10.87 -9.96 22.90
CA CYS A 158 -10.73 -11.06 23.84
C CYS A 158 -12.02 -11.77 24.31
N LYS A 159 -12.17 -13.06 23.96
CA LYS A 159 -13.17 -13.97 24.56
C LYS A 159 -12.70 -14.64 25.85
N ASP A 160 -11.57 -14.20 26.42
CA ASP A 160 -11.01 -14.83 27.62
C ASP A 160 -10.93 -13.84 28.78
N ALA A 161 -11.99 -13.81 29.58
CA ALA A 161 -11.93 -13.40 30.97
C ALA A 161 -12.20 -14.65 31.85
N PRO A 162 -11.23 -15.14 32.64
CA PRO A 162 -11.49 -16.23 33.56
C PRO A 162 -12.15 -15.68 34.82
N GLY A 163 -13.39 -16.12 35.07
CA GLY A 163 -13.98 -16.17 36.41
C GLY A 163 -14.82 -14.98 36.86
N ARG A 164 -16.15 -15.19 36.88
CA ARG A 164 -16.99 -14.93 38.07
C ARG A 164 -18.25 -15.81 38.03
N HIS A 165 -18.61 -16.28 39.22
CA HIS A 165 -19.55 -17.35 39.58
C HIS A 165 -21.00 -17.25 39.07
N PRO A 166 -21.76 -18.38 39.14
CA PRO A 166 -23.12 -18.44 38.65
C PRO A 166 -24.09 -17.77 39.64
N CYS A 167 -24.84 -16.77 39.20
CA CYS A 167 -26.04 -16.33 39.89
C CYS A 167 -27.12 -17.40 39.69
N LYS A 168 -27.39 -18.20 40.72
CA LYS A 168 -28.67 -18.90 40.89
C LYS A 168 -29.69 -17.85 41.35
N ASN A 169 -30.71 -17.61 40.55
CA ASN A 169 -31.95 -16.97 40.99
C ASN A 169 -32.90 -18.06 41.51
N PHE A 170 -33.73 -17.68 42.48
CA PHE A 170 -34.92 -18.35 43.08
C PHE A 170 -35.32 -19.72 42.53
#